data_AF-A0A9E0RFI2-F1
#
_entry.id   AF-A0A9E0RFI2-F1
#
_cell.length_a   1.000
_cell.length_b   1.000
_cell.length_c   1.000
_cell.angle_alpha   90.00
_cell.angle_beta   90.00
_cell.angle_gamma   90.00
#
_symmetry.space_group_name_H-M   'P 1'
#
loop_
_entity.id
_entity.type
_entity.pdbx_description
1 polymer ?
#
loop_
_entity_poly.entity_id
_entity_poly.type
_entity_poly.pdbx_seq_one_letter_code
_entity_poly.pdbx_strand_id
1 'polypeptide(L)' 'MSVELWQQCIDFLRDELPSQQFNTWIRPLQADGDQSEIRLYAPNRF' A
#
# COMPACT_ATOMS: atom_id res chain seq x y z
N MET A 1 -5.96 -1.95 13.69
CA MET A 1 -6.84 -2.82 12.88
C MET A 1 -6.76 -2.53 11.39
N SER A 2 -6.95 -1.31 10.88
CA SER A 2 -6.88 -1.04 9.42
C SER A 2 -5.47 -0.80 8.87
N VAL A 3 -4.59 -0.12 9.62
CA VAL A 3 -3.18 0.05 9.21
C VAL A 3 -2.43 -1.30 9.14
N GLU A 4 -2.82 -2.27 9.98
CA GLU A 4 -2.27 -3.63 9.96
C GLU A 4 -2.69 -4.40 8.70
N LEU A 5 -3.91 -4.19 8.20
CA LEU A 5 -4.39 -4.78 6.96
C LEU A 5 -3.57 -4.27 5.75
N TRP A 6 -3.24 -2.97 5.72
CA TRP A 6 -2.38 -2.42 4.67
C TRP A 6 -0.98 -3.04 4.66
N GLN A 7 -0.38 -3.28 5.83
CA GLN A 7 0.92 -3.96 5.91
C GLN A 7 0.84 -5.39 5.35
N GLN A 8 -0.22 -6.13 5.65
CA GLN A 8 -0.45 -7.46 5.06
C GLN A 8 -0.61 -7.38 3.54
N CYS A 9 -1.32 -6.36 3.03
CA CYS A 9 -1.41 -6.12 1.58
C CYS A 9 -0.05 -5.80 0.96
N ILE A 10 0.79 -5.00 1.62
CA ILE A 10 2.15 -4.70 1.16
C ILE A 10 2.97 -5.98 1.06
N ASP A 11 2.95 -6.82 2.09
CA ASP A 11 3.70 -8.07 2.10
C ASP A 11 3.27 -9.01 0.98
N PHE A 12 1.96 -9.15 0.76
CA PHE A 12 1.41 -9.94 -0.35
C PHE A 12 1.78 -9.36 -1.72
N LEU A 13 1.61 -8.04 -1.92
CA LEU A 13 1.90 -7.37 -3.19
C LEU A 13 3.39 -7.38 -3.54
N ARG A 14 4.27 -7.45 -2.54
CA ARG A 14 5.72 -7.54 -2.74
C ARG A 14 6.13 -8.84 -3.42
N ASP A 15 5.41 -9.93 -3.13
CA ASP A 15 5.70 -11.25 -3.67
C ASP A 15 5.01 -11.46 -5.04
N GLU A 16 3.85 -10.84 -5.25
CA GLU A 16 3.08 -10.96 -6.49
C GLU A 16 3.54 -10.01 -7.62
N LEU A 17 4.03 -8.82 -7.29
CA LEU A 17 4.44 -7.83 -8.29
C LEU A 17 5.93 -7.88 -8.59
N PRO A 18 6.35 -7.63 -9.86
CA PRO A 18 7.74 -7.38 -10.17
C PRO A 18 8.32 -6.26 -9.31
N SER A 19 9.55 -6.42 -8.82
CA SER A 19 10.15 -5.48 -7.86
C SER A 19 10.12 -4.02 -8.31
N GLN A 20 10.21 -3.77 -9.61
CA GLN A 20 10.13 -2.42 -10.16
C GLN A 20 8.73 -1.81 -10.03
N GLN A 21 7.68 -2.58 -10.30
CA GLN A 21 6.29 -2.13 -10.16
C GLN A 21 5.95 -1.90 -8.69
N PHE A 22 6.37 -2.81 -7.80
CA PHE A 22 6.15 -2.64 -6.37
C PHE A 22 6.82 -1.38 -5.82
N ASN A 23 8.09 -1.15 -6.14
CA ASN A 23 8.84 0.01 -5.66
C ASN A 23 8.33 1.35 -6.25
N THR A 24 7.77 1.32 -7.45
CA THR A 24 7.26 2.52 -8.13
C THR A 24 5.85 2.86 -7.65
N TRP A 25 4.96 1.87 -7.56
CA TRP A 25 3.53 2.10 -7.38
C TRP A 25 3.01 1.83 -5.97
N ILE A 26 3.62 0.89 -5.23
CA ILE A 26 3.10 0.45 -3.93
C ILE A 26 3.89 1.07 -2.77
N ARG A 27 5.23 1.00 -2.83
CA ARG A 27 6.12 1.51 -1.77
C ARG A 27 5.91 2.98 -1.38
N PRO A 28 5.64 3.93 -2.29
CA PRO A 28 5.50 5.33 -1.91
C PRO A 28 4.11 5.68 -1.38
N LEU A 29 3.15 4.76 -1.41
CA LEU A 29 1.80 5.02 -0.91
C LEU A 29 1.81 5.11 0.62
N GLN A 30 1.19 6.16 1.15
CA GLN A 30 0.95 6.30 2.57
C GLN A 30 -0.48 5.84 2.88
N ALA A 31 -0.63 4.94 3.86
CA ALA A 31 -1.94 4.53 4.31
C ALA A 31 -2.31 5.25 5.60
N ASP A 32 -3.52 5.79 5.62
CA ASP A 32 -4.22 6.20 6.82
C ASP A 32 -5.47 5.34 6.95
N GLY A 33 -5.74 4.84 8.14
CA GLY A 33 -6.80 3.86 8.33
C GLY A 33 -7.55 4.08 9.63
N ASP A 34 -8.87 4.01 9.53
CA ASP A 34 -9.77 3.89 10.67
C ASP A 34 -10.44 2.50 10.65
N GLN A 35 -11.27 2.13 11.62
CA GLN A 35 -11.77 0.77 11.80
C GLN A 35 -12.55 0.20 10.60
N SER A 36 -13.07 1.04 9.69
CA SER A 36 -13.92 0.62 8.57
C SER A 36 -13.31 0.87 7.18
N GLU A 37 -12.25 1.67 7.05
CA GLU A 37 -11.69 2.02 5.75
C GLU A 37 -10.20 2.34 5.82
N ILE A 38 -9.54 2.19 4.67
CA ILE A 38 -8.14 2.56 4.45
C ILE A 38 -8.10 3.57 3.31
N ARG A 39 -7.49 4.71 3.56
CA ARG A 39 -7.20 5.75 2.56
C ARG A 39 -5.73 5.67 2.18
N LEU A 40 -5.47 5.53 0.89
CA LEU A 40 -4.12 5.52 0.35
C LEU A 40 -3.82 6.87 -0.30
N TYR A 41 -2.73 7.49 0.10
CA TYR A 41 -2.21 8.72 -0.46
C TYR A 41 -1.02 8.41 -1.34
N ALA A 42 -1.15 8.73 -2.63
CA ALA A 42 -0.05 8.69 -3.56
C ALA A 42 0.71 10.03 -3.53
N PRO A 43 2.05 10.02 -3.68
CA PRO A 43 2.83 11.26 -3.71
C PRO A 43 2.55 12.12 -4.95
N ASN A 44 1.95 11.53 -5.97
CA ASN A 44 1.49 12.18 -7.18
C ASN A 44 0.32 11.37 -7.77
N ARG A 45 -0.32 11.89 -8.83
CA ARG A 45 -1.56 11.30 -9.40
C ARG A 45 -1.34 10.11 -10.36
N PHE A 46 -0.09 9.74 -10.61
CA PHE A 46 0.29 8.79 -11.65
C PHE A 46 0.67 7.45 -11.05
#